data_AF-A0A7Y2PHJ6-F1
#
_entry.id   AF-A0A7Y2PHJ6-F1
#
_cell.length_a   1.000
_cell.length_b   1.000
_cell.length_c   1.000
_cell.angle_alpha   90.00
_cell.angle_beta   90.00
_cell.angle_gamma   90.00
#
_symmetry.space_group_name_H-M   'P 1'
#
loop_
_entity.id
_entity.type
_entity.pdbx_description
1 polymer ?
#
loop_
_entity_poly.entity_id
_entity_poly.type
_entity_poly.pdbx_seq_one_letter_code
_entity_poly.pdbx_strand_id
1 'polypeptide(L)'
;MAMSDRLLRAWYAGHPLLKLLSPLECLYRKVVERKRARFIAGEGEIYRAPVPLVVVGNITVGGTGKTPLILWLIEHCQRNGLRVGVVSRGYGARPPQLPWRVSAEHSARIAGDEPLLIVQRTGVPLMIDPDRSRAVQALLASEPL
;
A
#
# COMPACT_ATOMS: atom_id res chain seq x y z
N MET A 1 -19.79 -15.60 15.51
CA MET A 1 -19.47 -14.92 14.24
C MET A 1 -19.48 -13.44 14.51
N ALA A 2 -18.37 -12.75 14.25
CA ALA A 2 -18.32 -11.30 14.41
C ALA A 2 -19.26 -10.63 13.39
N MET A 3 -19.75 -9.43 13.72
CA MET A 3 -20.61 -8.66 12.82
C MET A 3 -19.91 -8.38 11.47
N SER A 4 -18.60 -8.23 11.49
CA SER A 4 -17.73 -8.13 10.31
C SER A 4 -17.86 -9.31 9.36
N ASP A 5 -17.91 -10.54 9.90
CA ASP A 5 -17.98 -11.76 9.08
C ASP A 5 -19.34 -11.89 8.39
N ARG A 6 -20.42 -11.49 9.09
CA ARG A 6 -21.77 -11.46 8.53
C ARG A 6 -21.90 -10.41 7.42
N LEU A 7 -21.30 -9.23 7.62
CA LEU A 7 -21.26 -8.17 6.62
C LEU A 7 -20.45 -8.61 5.39
N LEU A 8 -19.29 -9.23 5.60
CA LEU A 8 -18.43 -9.75 4.53
C LEU A 8 -19.15 -10.81 3.71
N ARG A 9 -19.84 -11.77 4.36
CA ARG A 9 -20.66 -12.77 3.67
C ARG A 9 -21.80 -12.15 2.90
N ALA A 10 -22.53 -11.20 3.50
CA ALA A 10 -23.61 -10.50 2.82
C ALA A 10 -23.10 -9.76 1.57
N TRP A 11 -21.92 -9.14 1.65
CA TRP A 11 -21.23 -8.47 0.54
C TRP A 11 -20.88 -9.42 -0.59
N TYR A 12 -20.25 -10.57 -0.30
CA TYR A 12 -19.88 -11.54 -1.34
C TYR A 12 -21.06 -12.35 -1.88
N ALA A 13 -22.11 -12.60 -1.08
CA ALA A 13 -23.29 -13.36 -1.48
C ALA A 13 -24.39 -12.50 -2.15
N GLY A 14 -24.23 -11.18 -2.20
CA GLY A 14 -25.18 -10.28 -2.86
C GLY A 14 -26.51 -10.13 -2.12
N HIS A 15 -26.48 -9.89 -0.80
CA HIS A 15 -27.70 -9.78 0.00
C HIS A 15 -28.60 -8.60 -0.47
N PRO A 16 -29.94 -8.78 -0.63
CA PRO A 16 -30.83 -7.76 -1.18
C PRO A 16 -30.81 -6.41 -0.45
N LEU A 17 -30.58 -6.41 0.86
CA LEU A 17 -30.44 -5.19 1.67
C LEU A 17 -29.28 -4.28 1.23
N LEU A 18 -28.28 -4.80 0.52
CA LEU A 18 -27.20 -3.99 -0.03
C LEU A 18 -27.68 -3.03 -1.12
N LYS A 19 -28.82 -3.30 -1.77
CA LYS A 19 -29.42 -2.38 -2.74
C LYS A 19 -29.80 -1.04 -2.12
N LEU A 20 -30.06 -0.98 -0.81
CA LEU A 20 -30.29 0.28 -0.09
C LEU A 20 -29.04 1.18 -0.08
N LEU A 21 -27.85 0.61 -0.27
CA LEU A 21 -26.59 1.35 -0.38
C LEU A 21 -26.29 1.81 -1.81
N SER A 22 -27.10 1.44 -2.80
CA SER A 22 -26.92 1.83 -4.21
C SER A 22 -26.79 3.35 -4.48
N PRO A 23 -27.52 4.27 -3.81
CA PRO A 23 -27.29 5.70 -4.02
C PRO A 23 -25.90 6.14 -3.53
N LEU A 24 -25.43 5.59 -2.41
CA LEU A 24 -24.09 5.83 -1.88
C LEU A 24 -23.02 5.23 -2.81
N GLU A 25 -23.26 4.04 -3.34
CA GLU A 25 -22.39 3.41 -4.33
C GLU A 25 -22.27 4.27 -5.60
N CYS A 26 -23.39 4.77 -6.14
CA CYS A 26 -23.41 5.62 -7.32
C CYS A 26 -22.61 6.91 -7.09
N LEU A 27 -22.78 7.53 -5.92
CA LEU A 27 -22.00 8.71 -5.54
C LEU A 27 -20.50 8.41 -5.47
N TYR A 28 -20.13 7.34 -4.75
CA TYR A 28 -18.74 6.90 -4.64
C TYR A 28 -18.12 6.61 -6.02
N ARG A 29 -18.87 5.88 -6.87
CA ARG A 29 -18.46 5.55 -8.23
C ARG A 29 -18.18 6.80 -9.06
N LYS A 30 -19.10 7.77 -9.07
CA LYS A 30 -18.90 9.05 -9.77
C LYS A 30 -17.65 9.78 -9.30
N VAL A 31 -17.36 9.79 -8.00
CA VAL A 31 -16.16 10.43 -7.44
C VAL A 31 -14.88 9.72 -7.91
N VAL A 32 -14.84 8.38 -7.83
CA VAL A 32 -13.68 7.58 -8.25
C VAL A 32 -13.46 7.68 -9.77
N GLU A 33 -14.52 7.63 -10.57
CA GLU A 33 -14.45 7.79 -12.04
C GLU A 33 -13.90 9.16 -12.44
N ARG A 34 -14.40 10.25 -11.81
CA ARG A 34 -13.86 11.60 -12.03
C ARG A 34 -12.38 11.68 -11.65
N LYS A 35 -11.99 11.13 -10.49
CA LYS A 35 -10.59 11.12 -10.06
C LYS A 35 -9.70 10.38 -11.05
N ARG A 36 -10.16 9.24 -11.58
CA ARG A 36 -9.46 8.46 -12.60
C ARG A 36 -9.35 9.23 -13.92
N ALA A 37 -10.44 9.87 -14.37
CA ALA A 37 -10.46 10.65 -15.61
C ALA A 37 -9.44 11.80 -15.57
N ARG A 38 -9.40 12.55 -14.45
CA ARG A 38 -8.41 13.62 -14.23
C ARG A 38 -6.97 13.11 -14.29
N PHE A 39 -6.69 11.97 -13.65
CA PHE A 39 -5.35 11.36 -13.69
C PHE A 39 -4.94 10.94 -15.11
N ILE A 40 -5.85 10.32 -15.88
CA ILE A 40 -5.59 9.92 -17.28
C ILE A 40 -5.40 11.13 -18.18
N ALA A 41 -6.14 12.21 -17.93
CA ALA A 41 -5.98 13.49 -18.64
C ALA A 41 -4.67 14.22 -18.28
N GLY A 42 -3.88 13.71 -17.33
CA GLY A 42 -2.63 14.35 -16.90
C GLY A 42 -2.84 15.56 -15.99
N GLU A 43 -4.02 15.70 -15.39
CA GLU A 43 -4.30 16.82 -14.49
C GLU A 43 -3.67 16.60 -13.11
N GLY A 44 -2.80 17.53 -12.71
CA GLY A 44 -2.11 17.53 -11.42
C GLY A 44 -0.66 17.07 -11.51
N GLU A 45 0.05 17.10 -10.39
CA GLU A 45 1.44 16.69 -10.33
C GLU A 45 1.57 15.15 -10.38
N ILE A 46 2.20 14.64 -11.43
CA ILE A 46 2.50 13.22 -11.61
C ILE A 46 3.99 13.01 -11.36
N TYR A 47 4.33 12.47 -10.20
CA TYR A 47 5.70 12.11 -9.88
C TYR A 47 6.17 10.93 -10.74
N ARG A 48 7.36 11.07 -11.34
CA ARG A 48 8.06 10.01 -12.06
C ARG A 48 9.36 9.71 -11.34
N ALA A 49 9.48 8.49 -10.82
CA ALA A 49 10.70 8.05 -10.18
C ALA A 49 11.83 7.90 -11.22
N PRO A 50 13.09 8.21 -10.86
CA PRO A 50 14.24 8.02 -11.75
C PRO A 50 14.68 6.54 -11.86
N VAL A 51 14.01 5.63 -11.14
CA VAL A 51 14.27 4.20 -11.11
C VAL A 51 13.01 3.41 -11.51
N PRO A 52 13.15 2.15 -11.97
CA PRO A 52 12.00 1.28 -12.22
C PRO A 52 11.14 1.13 -10.96
N LEU A 53 9.82 1.38 -11.09
CA LEU A 53 8.88 1.33 -9.99
C LEU A 53 7.82 0.24 -10.23
N VAL A 54 7.73 -0.73 -9.32
CA VAL A 54 6.70 -1.79 -9.35
C VAL A 54 5.64 -1.48 -8.29
N VAL A 55 4.38 -1.32 -8.73
CA VAL A 55 3.25 -1.03 -7.84
C VAL A 55 2.47 -2.31 -7.57
N VAL A 56 2.48 -2.79 -6.32
CA VAL A 56 1.68 -3.93 -5.88
C VAL A 56 0.44 -3.45 -5.14
N GLY A 57 -0.73 -3.65 -5.74
CA GLY A 57 -2.04 -3.26 -5.20
C GLY A 57 -3.04 -4.39 -5.23
N ASN A 58 -4.20 -4.19 -4.61
CA ASN A 58 -5.34 -5.09 -4.73
C ASN A 58 -6.64 -4.29 -4.93
N ILE A 59 -7.64 -4.93 -5.54
CA ILE A 59 -8.94 -4.35 -5.87
C ILE A 59 -9.98 -4.66 -4.78
N THR A 60 -9.77 -5.72 -4.00
CA THR A 60 -10.70 -6.17 -2.94
C THR A 60 -10.22 -5.81 -1.54
N VAL A 61 -11.17 -5.69 -0.61
CA VAL A 61 -10.87 -5.49 0.82
C VAL A 61 -10.73 -6.86 1.48
N GLY A 62 -9.60 -7.11 2.15
CA GLY A 62 -9.32 -8.38 2.85
C GLY A 62 -7.87 -8.86 2.67
N GLY A 63 -7.53 -9.95 3.36
CA GLY A 63 -6.24 -10.62 3.28
C GLY A 63 -6.05 -11.28 1.91
N THR A 64 -5.44 -10.57 0.98
CA THR A 64 -5.42 -10.91 -0.45
C THR A 64 -4.07 -11.41 -0.93
N GLY A 65 -3.25 -11.94 -0.01
CA GLY A 65 -1.93 -12.49 -0.34
C GLY A 65 -0.90 -11.46 -0.78
N LYS A 66 -1.19 -10.16 -0.64
CA LYS A 66 -0.28 -9.07 -1.03
C LYS A 66 1.07 -9.17 -0.32
N THR A 67 1.07 -9.43 0.99
CA THR A 67 2.31 -9.51 1.77
C THR A 67 3.20 -10.69 1.35
N PRO A 68 2.69 -11.94 1.20
CA PRO A 68 3.46 -13.02 0.58
C PRO A 68 4.03 -12.69 -0.80
N LEU A 69 3.23 -12.06 -1.68
CA LEU A 69 3.69 -11.68 -3.02
C LEU A 69 4.82 -10.64 -2.97
N ILE A 70 4.70 -9.64 -2.10
CA ILE A 70 5.74 -8.62 -1.92
C ILE A 70 7.04 -9.26 -1.44
N LEU A 71 6.97 -10.14 -0.43
CA LEU A 71 8.15 -10.85 0.07
C LEU A 71 8.81 -11.68 -1.03
N TRP A 72 8.03 -12.44 -1.80
CA TRP A 72 8.55 -13.22 -2.93
C TRP A 72 9.21 -12.33 -4.00
N LEU A 73 8.59 -11.20 -4.36
CA LEU A 73 9.16 -10.27 -5.35
C LEU A 73 10.49 -9.68 -4.87
N ILE A 74 10.55 -9.25 -3.61
CA ILE A 74 11.77 -8.71 -3.01
C ILE A 74 12.88 -9.75 -3.07
N GLU A 75 12.63 -10.96 -2.56
CA GLU A 75 13.63 -12.02 -2.54
C GLU A 75 14.05 -12.44 -3.95
N HIS A 76 13.10 -12.50 -4.89
CA HIS A 76 13.41 -12.81 -6.28
C HIS A 76 14.37 -11.77 -6.88
N CYS A 77 14.08 -10.48 -6.70
CA CYS A 77 14.96 -9.41 -7.18
C CYS A 77 16.35 -9.46 -6.49
N GLN A 78 16.40 -9.67 -5.18
CA GLN A 78 17.66 -9.80 -4.43
C GLN A 78 18.50 -10.99 -4.92
N ARG A 79 17.85 -12.15 -5.19
CA ARG A 79 18.53 -13.33 -5.75
C ARG A 79 19.10 -13.09 -7.15
N ASN A 80 18.53 -12.15 -7.90
CA ASN A 80 19.06 -11.70 -9.20
C ASN A 80 20.09 -10.55 -9.05
N GLY A 81 20.55 -10.23 -7.84
CA GLY A 81 21.56 -9.19 -7.59
C GLY A 81 21.03 -7.76 -7.68
N LEU A 82 19.71 -7.56 -7.71
CA LEU A 82 19.10 -6.23 -7.74
C LEU A 82 19.01 -5.65 -6.34
N ARG A 83 19.25 -4.33 -6.24
CA ARG A 83 18.98 -3.56 -5.03
C ARG A 83 17.51 -3.15 -5.02
N VAL A 84 16.81 -3.47 -3.94
CA VAL A 84 15.38 -3.27 -3.82
C VAL A 84 15.09 -2.35 -2.65
N GLY A 85 14.32 -1.30 -2.90
CA GLY A 85 13.72 -0.47 -1.86
C GLY A 85 12.22 -0.63 -1.85
N VAL A 86 11.62 -0.54 -0.65
CA VAL A 86 10.18 -0.65 -0.47
C VAL A 86 9.61 0.66 0.06
N VAL A 87 8.51 1.11 -0.53
CA VAL A 87 7.72 2.22 0.03
C VAL A 87 6.34 1.71 0.43
N SER A 88 5.87 2.14 1.60
CA SER A 88 4.53 1.80 2.09
C SER A 88 3.83 3.03 2.66
N ARG A 89 2.51 2.94 2.82
CA ARG A 89 1.73 3.99 3.47
C ARG A 89 1.97 4.03 4.98
N GLY A 90 2.36 2.90 5.59
CA GLY A 90 2.44 2.75 7.04
C GLY A 90 1.05 2.71 7.69
N TYR A 91 0.12 1.90 7.18
CA TYR A 91 -1.22 1.82 7.77
C TYR A 91 -1.15 1.32 9.22
N GLY A 92 -1.78 2.03 10.14
CA GLY A 92 -1.73 1.73 11.58
C GLY A 92 -0.42 2.16 12.28
N ALA A 93 0.60 2.57 11.53
CA ALA A 93 1.88 3.03 12.06
C ALA A 93 1.73 4.43 12.69
N ARG A 94 2.51 4.69 13.75
CA ARG A 94 2.62 6.00 14.41
C ARG A 94 4.09 6.42 14.51
N PRO A 95 4.74 6.75 13.38
CA PRO A 95 6.12 7.17 13.39
C PRO A 95 6.26 8.57 14.02
N PRO A 96 7.44 8.90 14.59
CA PRO A 96 7.70 10.23 15.17
C PRO A 96 7.63 11.37 14.14
N GLN A 97 7.97 11.08 12.89
CA GLN A 97 7.98 12.03 11.77
C GLN A 97 7.67 11.30 10.46
N LEU A 98 7.47 12.05 9.38
CA LEU A 98 7.29 11.51 8.03
C LEU A 98 8.10 12.34 7.03
N PRO A 99 8.75 11.71 6.03
CA PRO A 99 8.90 10.27 5.82
C PRO A 99 9.67 9.57 6.96
N TRP A 100 9.38 8.29 7.20
CA TRP A 100 10.05 7.51 8.24
C TRP A 100 10.66 6.22 7.72
N ARG A 101 11.93 6.00 8.03
CA ARG A 101 12.63 4.76 7.70
C ARG A 101 12.32 3.71 8.75
N VAL A 102 11.88 2.54 8.31
CA VAL A 102 11.60 1.41 9.19
C VAL A 102 12.90 0.62 9.43
N SER A 103 13.14 0.28 10.70
CA SER A 103 14.23 -0.59 11.16
C SER A 103 13.65 -1.86 11.79
N ALA A 104 14.39 -2.96 11.77
CA ALA A 104 13.94 -4.26 12.26
C ALA A 104 13.66 -4.27 13.79
N GLU A 105 14.27 -3.33 14.51
CA GLU A 105 14.18 -3.16 15.97
C GLU A 105 13.01 -2.27 16.40
N HIS A 106 12.34 -1.61 15.45
CA HIS A 106 11.19 -0.77 15.77
C HIS A 106 10.00 -1.62 16.23
N SER A 107 9.16 -1.03 17.09
CA SER A 107 7.88 -1.66 17.44
C SER A 107 6.88 -1.55 16.30
N ALA A 108 5.97 -2.52 16.21
CA ALA A 108 4.86 -2.49 15.26
C ALA A 108 3.96 -1.26 15.41
N ARG A 109 3.84 -0.71 16.63
CA ARG A 109 3.13 0.56 16.87
C ARG A 109 3.74 1.73 16.09
N ILE A 110 5.07 1.75 15.93
CA ILE A 110 5.80 2.82 15.25
C ILE A 110 5.90 2.54 13.76
N ALA A 111 6.27 1.33 13.37
CA ALA A 111 6.55 0.95 11.99
C ALA A 111 5.32 0.46 11.20
N GLY A 112 4.27 0.01 11.89
CA GLY A 112 3.18 -0.80 11.33
C GLY A 112 3.58 -2.27 11.22
N ASP A 113 2.60 -3.17 11.29
CA ASP A 113 2.84 -4.62 11.25
C ASP A 113 3.44 -5.09 9.92
N GLU A 114 2.85 -4.70 8.78
CA GLU A 114 3.33 -5.13 7.46
C GLU A 114 4.72 -4.56 7.11
N PRO A 115 5.01 -3.25 7.29
CA PRO A 115 6.34 -2.71 7.02
C PRO A 115 7.42 -3.33 7.89
N LEU A 116 7.14 -3.53 9.19
CA LEU A 116 8.08 -4.16 10.11
C LEU A 116 8.38 -5.60 9.70
N LEU A 117 7.34 -6.38 9.37
CA LEU A 117 7.50 -7.76 8.89
C LEU A 117 8.38 -7.83 7.64
N ILE A 118 8.18 -6.94 6.67
CA ILE A 118 8.98 -6.91 5.43
C ILE A 118 10.46 -6.65 5.76
N VAL A 119 10.75 -5.64 6.57
CA VAL A 119 12.13 -5.29 6.96
C VAL A 119 12.78 -6.43 7.73
N GLN A 120 12.09 -7.01 8.71
CA GLN A 120 12.61 -8.13 9.52
C GLN A 120 12.90 -9.39 8.69
N ARG A 121 12.12 -9.65 7.63
CA ARG A 121 12.27 -10.84 6.79
C ARG A 121 13.31 -10.70 5.70
N THR A 122 13.44 -9.52 5.11
CA THR A 122 14.20 -9.33 3.87
C THR A 122 15.39 -8.38 4.00
N GLY A 123 15.45 -7.61 5.10
CA GLY A 123 16.50 -6.61 5.34
C GLY A 123 16.48 -5.43 4.37
N VAL A 124 15.45 -5.30 3.50
CA VAL A 124 15.40 -4.22 2.52
C VAL A 124 15.17 -2.86 3.18
N PRO A 125 15.76 -1.79 2.63
CA PRO A 125 15.43 -0.44 3.06
C PRO A 125 13.95 -0.15 2.75
N LEU A 126 13.22 0.27 3.78
CA LEU A 126 11.79 0.56 3.70
C LEU A 126 11.46 1.94 4.26
N MET A 127 10.73 2.73 3.47
CA MET A 127 10.22 4.05 3.86
C MET A 127 8.69 4.05 3.97
N ILE A 128 8.14 4.62 5.04
CA ILE A 128 6.69 4.83 5.19
C ILE A 128 6.30 6.31 5.04
N ASP A 129 5.26 6.57 4.24
CA ASP A 129 4.63 7.90 4.11
C ASP A 129 3.22 7.83 3.46
N PRO A 130 2.23 8.61 3.94
CA PRO A 130 0.96 8.85 3.24
C PRO A 130 1.10 9.46 1.84
N ASP A 131 2.20 10.11 1.51
CA ASP A 131 2.60 10.50 0.16
C ASP A 131 3.70 9.57 -0.36
N ARG A 132 3.34 8.68 -1.30
CA ARG A 132 4.26 7.70 -1.88
C ARG A 132 5.41 8.38 -2.62
N SER A 133 5.18 9.54 -3.22
CA SER A 133 6.20 10.25 -3.99
C SER A 133 7.29 10.76 -3.06
N ARG A 134 6.89 11.36 -1.94
CA ARG A 134 7.80 11.81 -0.88
C ARG A 134 8.56 10.64 -0.24
N ALA A 135 7.89 9.50 0.00
CA ALA A 135 8.56 8.29 0.47
C ALA A 135 9.65 7.80 -0.50
N VAL A 136 9.36 7.75 -1.81
CA VAL A 136 10.33 7.33 -2.83
C VAL A 136 11.51 8.29 -2.87
N GLN A 137 11.26 9.60 -2.86
CA GLN A 137 12.33 10.61 -2.86
C GLN A 137 13.25 10.47 -1.63
N ALA A 138 12.67 10.33 -0.43
CA ALA A 138 13.44 10.14 0.79
C ALA A 138 14.22 8.83 0.80
N LEU A 139 13.64 7.76 0.24
CA LEU A 139 14.31 6.47 0.13
C LEU A 139 15.53 6.57 -0.78
N LEU A 140 15.37 7.12 -1.98
CA LEU A 140 16.46 7.31 -2.95
C LEU A 140 17.53 8.29 -2.47
N ALA A 141 17.19 9.25 -1.61
CA ALA A 141 18.16 10.15 -0.99
C ALA A 141 19.01 9.47 0.09
N SER A 142 18.53 8.36 0.67
CA SER A 142 19.22 7.63 1.76
C SER A 142 19.89 6.33 1.32
N GLU A 143 19.57 5.82 0.13
CA GLU A 143 20.03 4.53 -0.36
C GLU A 143 20.43 4.59 -1.84
N PRO A 144 21.56 3.98 -2.23
CA PRO A 144 21.92 3.81 -3.62
C PRO A 144 21.14 2.61 -4.20
N LEU A 145 19.92 2.84 -4.68
CA LEU A 145 19.09 1.83 -5.34
C LEU A 145 19.30 1.83 -6.85
#